data_AF-A0AAU3HNR8-F1
#
_entry.id   AF-A0AAU3HNR8-F1
#
_cell.length_a   1.000
_cell.length_b   1.000
_cell.length_c   1.000
_cell.angle_alpha   90.00
_cell.angle_beta   90.00
_cell.angle_gamma   90.00
#
_symmetry.space_group_name_H-M   'P 1'
#
loop_
_entity.id
_entity.type
_entity.pdbx_description
1 polymer ?
#
loop_
_entity_poly.entity_id
_entity_poly.type
_entity_poly.pdbx_seq_one_letter_code
_entity_poly.pdbx_strand_id
1 'polypeptide(L)'
;MTDVCNKAMKLSGEARREKKRLAQDAGLELLAAASDVFKALELSEHGDSTASAGVYVASAERRLRQAGHLLSEVAAILSSGELPPKVAAWLGDIDYGRLFAEGVANRQIPRSEGCWAELADMSAQEGPLGVCRDYQKRVSQAADLMTGEGVSTGAGLRHVQAVMVDLVAYAQMMGYVNDIEPLDKQWVRSPATATA
;
A
#
# COMPACT_ATOMS: atom_id res chain seq x y z
N MET A 1 21.06 5.38 -8.37
CA MET A 1 19.80 4.64 -8.21
C MET A 1 19.76 4.11 -6.80
N THR A 2 19.01 4.80 -5.94
CA THR A 2 19.08 4.64 -4.49
C THR A 2 18.43 3.33 -4.02
N ASP A 3 19.12 2.66 -3.10
CA ASP A 3 18.78 1.39 -2.41
C ASP A 3 17.62 1.57 -1.40
N VAL A 4 16.51 2.21 -1.79
CA VAL A 4 15.54 2.74 -0.82
C VAL A 4 14.51 1.70 -0.35
N CYS A 5 14.32 0.58 -1.05
CA CYS A 5 13.42 -0.46 -0.56
C CYS A 5 14.08 -1.34 0.51
N ASN A 6 13.78 -1.06 1.78
CA ASN A 6 13.83 -1.95 2.95
C ASN A 6 15.18 -2.19 3.63
N LYS A 7 15.53 -1.26 4.53
CA LYS A 7 16.63 -1.42 5.50
C LYS A 7 16.19 -1.87 6.90
N ALA A 8 14.90 -1.83 7.21
CA ALA A 8 14.40 -2.11 8.57
C ALA A 8 14.56 -3.60 8.96
N MET A 9 14.31 -4.51 8.03
CA MET A 9 14.46 -5.95 8.26
C MET A 9 15.88 -6.41 7.93
N LYS A 10 16.49 -7.20 8.81
CA LYS A 10 17.72 -7.94 8.49
C LYS A 10 17.37 -9.07 7.53
N LEU A 11 17.73 -8.90 6.27
CA LEU A 11 17.54 -9.85 5.19
C LEU A 11 18.85 -10.11 4.45
N SER A 12 19.02 -11.32 3.92
CA SER A 12 20.13 -11.61 3.01
C SER A 12 20.08 -10.70 1.77
N GLY A 13 21.22 -10.51 1.10
CA GLY A 13 21.25 -9.67 -0.10
C GLY A 13 20.35 -10.20 -1.23
N GLU A 14 20.25 -11.52 -1.35
CA GLU A 14 19.35 -12.19 -2.29
C GLU A 14 17.88 -11.98 -1.92
N ALA A 15 17.50 -12.21 -0.66
CA ALA A 15 16.13 -11.99 -0.19
C ALA A 15 15.69 -10.53 -0.39
N ARG A 16 16.59 -9.55 -0.21
CA ARG A 16 16.27 -8.13 -0.48
C ARG A 16 16.01 -7.85 -1.95
N ARG A 17 16.83 -8.39 -2.85
CA ARG A 17 16.64 -8.23 -4.30
C ARG A 17 15.32 -8.86 -4.75
N GLU A 18 15.06 -10.07 -4.29
CA GLU A 18 13.84 -10.79 -4.65
C GLU A 18 12.59 -10.08 -4.13
N LYS A 19 12.62 -9.66 -2.86
CA LYS A 19 11.52 -8.87 -2.29
C LYS A 19 11.25 -7.60 -3.08
N LYS A 20 12.30 -6.88 -3.49
CA LYS A 20 12.16 -5.66 -4.28
C LYS A 20 11.50 -5.96 -5.63
N ARG A 21 11.94 -7.02 -6.32
CA ARG A 21 11.37 -7.46 -7.59
C ARG A 21 9.88 -7.79 -7.43
N LEU A 22 9.52 -8.64 -6.47
CA LEU A 22 8.13 -9.02 -6.20
C LEU A 22 7.24 -7.82 -5.85
N ALA A 23 7.73 -6.89 -5.03
CA ALA A 23 7.00 -5.67 -4.69
C ALA A 23 6.80 -4.74 -5.90
N GLN A 24 7.79 -4.67 -6.79
CA GLN A 24 7.68 -3.92 -8.06
C GLN A 24 6.65 -4.57 -8.99
N ASP A 25 6.70 -5.89 -9.15
CA ASP A 25 5.75 -6.64 -9.96
C ASP A 25 4.31 -6.49 -9.42
N ALA A 26 4.14 -6.54 -8.09
CA ALA A 26 2.85 -6.29 -7.45
C ALA A 26 2.32 -4.87 -7.75
N GLY A 27 3.21 -3.87 -7.70
CA GLY A 27 2.88 -2.49 -8.04
C GLY A 27 2.43 -2.32 -9.50
N LEU A 28 3.06 -3.04 -10.43
CA LEU A 28 2.66 -3.04 -11.84
C LEU A 28 1.27 -3.65 -12.05
N GLU A 29 0.97 -4.76 -11.37
CA GLU A 29 -0.37 -5.36 -11.44
C GLU A 29 -1.46 -4.46 -10.84
N LEU A 30 -1.16 -3.76 -9.74
CA LEU A 30 -2.08 -2.78 -9.14
C LEU A 30 -2.37 -1.60 -10.07
N LEU A 31 -1.34 -1.06 -10.73
CA LEU A 31 -1.51 0.01 -11.71
C LEU A 31 -2.33 -0.44 -12.92
N ALA A 32 -2.08 -1.65 -13.41
CA ALA A 32 -2.83 -2.22 -14.52
C ALA A 32 -4.30 -2.50 -14.12
N ALA A 33 -4.55 -2.99 -12.90
CA ALA A 33 -5.90 -3.15 -12.37
C ALA A 33 -6.64 -1.82 -12.27
N ALA A 34 -5.98 -0.77 -11.79
CA ALA A 34 -6.57 0.57 -11.74
C ALA A 34 -6.97 1.06 -13.14
N SER A 35 -6.07 0.91 -14.12
CA SER A 35 -6.35 1.25 -15.52
C SER A 35 -7.57 0.50 -16.07
N ASP A 36 -7.68 -0.80 -15.79
CA ASP A 36 -8.82 -1.62 -16.21
C ASP A 36 -10.14 -1.14 -15.58
N VAL A 37 -10.13 -0.75 -14.29
CA VAL A 37 -11.32 -0.17 -13.62
C VAL A 37 -11.74 1.14 -14.25
N PHE A 38 -10.81 2.05 -14.53
CA PHE A 38 -11.13 3.32 -15.21
C PHE A 38 -11.71 3.06 -16.60
N LYS A 39 -11.20 2.06 -17.33
CA LYS A 39 -11.73 1.69 -18.64
C LYS A 39 -13.13 1.09 -18.55
N ALA A 40 -13.39 0.24 -17.54
CA ALA A 40 -14.72 -0.30 -17.28
C ALA A 40 -15.75 0.81 -17.01
N LEU A 41 -15.36 1.83 -16.23
CA LEU A 41 -16.22 2.97 -15.92
C LEU A 41 -16.52 3.81 -17.16
N GLU A 42 -15.50 4.14 -17.95
CA GLU A 42 -15.65 4.88 -19.22
C GLU A 42 -16.67 4.18 -20.14
N LEU A 43 -16.53 2.86 -20.33
CA LEU A 43 -17.44 2.08 -21.18
C LEU A 43 -18.87 2.05 -20.61
N SER A 44 -19.01 1.95 -19.28
CA SER A 44 -20.31 1.98 -18.63
C SER A 44 -21.01 3.34 -18.75
N GLU A 45 -20.27 4.44 -18.84
CA GLU A 45 -20.82 5.81 -18.93
C GLU A 45 -21.21 6.19 -20.35
N HIS A 46 -20.52 5.67 -21.36
CA HIS A 46 -20.77 5.98 -22.77
C HIS A 46 -21.77 5.07 -23.49
N GLY A 47 -22.44 4.17 -22.75
CA GLY A 47 -23.51 3.34 -23.27
C GLY A 47 -23.04 2.14 -24.10
N ASP A 48 -21.75 1.79 -24.02
CA ASP A 48 -21.28 0.50 -24.52
C ASP A 48 -21.90 -0.63 -23.70
N SER A 49 -22.04 -1.82 -24.32
CA SER A 49 -22.72 -2.93 -23.68
C SER A 49 -22.09 -3.27 -22.32
N THR A 50 -22.92 -3.57 -21.33
CA THR A 50 -22.48 -4.04 -19.99
C THR A 50 -21.53 -5.23 -20.05
N ALA A 51 -21.58 -6.02 -21.13
CA ALA A 51 -20.62 -7.08 -21.42
C ALA A 51 -19.18 -6.57 -21.64
N SER A 52 -19.01 -5.43 -22.31
CA SER A 52 -17.70 -4.82 -22.58
C SER A 52 -17.04 -4.31 -21.28
N ALA A 53 -17.79 -3.62 -20.42
CA ALA A 53 -17.29 -3.20 -19.10
C ALA A 53 -16.93 -4.40 -18.22
N GLY A 54 -17.71 -5.49 -18.29
CA GLY A 54 -17.46 -6.73 -17.55
C GLY A 54 -16.11 -7.38 -17.87
N VAL A 55 -15.61 -7.29 -19.11
CA VAL A 55 -14.28 -7.81 -19.48
C VAL A 55 -13.18 -7.10 -18.72
N TYR A 56 -13.26 -5.77 -18.58
CA TYR A 56 -12.27 -4.99 -17.86
C TYR A 56 -12.37 -5.18 -16.34
N VAL A 57 -13.59 -5.33 -15.78
CA VAL A 57 -13.75 -5.69 -14.37
C VAL A 57 -13.11 -7.05 -14.07
N ALA A 58 -13.36 -8.07 -14.91
CA ALA A 58 -12.75 -9.39 -14.76
C ALA A 58 -11.22 -9.37 -14.98
N SER A 59 -10.71 -8.45 -15.82
CA SER A 59 -9.27 -8.24 -15.95
C SER A 59 -8.69 -7.62 -14.67
N ALA A 60 -9.30 -6.56 -14.15
CA ALA A 60 -8.87 -5.90 -12.92
C ALA A 60 -8.87 -6.87 -11.72
N GLU A 61 -9.90 -7.70 -11.59
CA GLU A 61 -10.01 -8.71 -10.52
C GLU A 61 -8.81 -9.66 -10.54
N ARG A 62 -8.52 -10.27 -11.70
CA ARG A 62 -7.38 -11.19 -11.86
C ARG A 62 -6.05 -10.52 -11.53
N ARG A 63 -5.88 -9.26 -11.92
CA ARG A 63 -4.67 -8.48 -11.62
C ARG A 63 -4.53 -8.19 -10.13
N LEU A 64 -5.62 -7.84 -9.45
CA LEU A 64 -5.62 -7.69 -7.99
C LEU A 64 -5.30 -9.00 -7.27
N ARG A 65 -5.84 -10.13 -7.73
CA ARG A 65 -5.47 -11.45 -7.19
C ARG A 65 -3.99 -11.74 -7.36
N GLN A 66 -3.43 -11.45 -8.53
CA GLN A 66 -2.00 -11.62 -8.79
C GLN A 66 -1.15 -10.70 -7.91
N ALA A 67 -1.54 -9.43 -7.76
CA ALA A 67 -0.88 -8.50 -6.84
C ALA A 67 -0.92 -9.01 -5.39
N GLY A 68 -2.08 -9.52 -4.95
CA GLY A 68 -2.24 -10.13 -3.62
C GLY A 68 -1.34 -11.36 -3.42
N HIS A 69 -1.17 -12.20 -4.44
CA HIS A 69 -0.25 -13.33 -4.41
C HIS A 69 1.21 -12.87 -4.28
N LEU A 70 1.65 -11.91 -5.09
CA LEU A 70 3.00 -11.35 -5.03
C LEU A 70 3.27 -10.68 -3.67
N LEU A 71 2.30 -9.96 -3.10
CA LEU A 71 2.40 -9.40 -1.75
C LEU A 71 2.49 -10.50 -0.66
N SER A 72 1.83 -11.64 -0.86
CA SER A 72 1.98 -12.80 0.03
C SER A 72 3.41 -13.35 0.01
N GLU A 73 4.06 -13.39 -1.16
CA GLU A 73 5.47 -13.80 -1.28
C GLU A 73 6.41 -12.77 -0.63
N VAL A 74 6.14 -11.47 -0.79
CA VAL A 74 6.85 -10.40 -0.07
C VAL A 74 6.72 -10.59 1.44
N ALA A 75 5.52 -10.89 1.94
CA ALA A 75 5.27 -11.16 3.35
C ALA A 75 6.02 -12.41 3.83
N ALA A 76 6.11 -13.46 3.01
CA ALA A 76 6.90 -14.65 3.32
C ALA A 76 8.39 -14.31 3.46
N ILE A 77 8.96 -13.52 2.54
CA ILE A 77 10.35 -13.05 2.64
C ILE A 77 10.55 -12.20 3.90
N LEU A 78 9.64 -11.26 4.18
CA LEU A 78 9.68 -10.45 5.40
C LEU A 78 9.67 -11.33 6.65
N SER A 79 8.84 -12.37 6.68
CA SER A 79 8.74 -13.29 7.83
C SER A 79 9.98 -14.15 8.06
N SER A 80 10.82 -14.33 7.04
CA SER A 80 12.12 -15.01 7.17
C SER A 80 13.22 -14.14 7.78
N GLY A 81 12.98 -12.81 7.86
CA GLY A 81 13.92 -11.84 8.41
C GLY A 81 13.70 -11.55 9.88
N GLU A 82 14.67 -10.89 10.49
CA GLU A 82 14.57 -10.37 11.87
C GLU A 82 14.36 -8.85 11.83
N LEU A 83 13.34 -8.34 12.53
CA LEU A 83 13.22 -6.92 12.83
C LEU A 83 14.05 -6.62 14.10
N PRO A 84 15.16 -5.87 14.02
CA PRO A 84 15.99 -5.63 15.19
C PRO A 84 15.19 -4.87 16.27
N PRO A 85 15.30 -5.21 17.56
CA PRO A 85 14.51 -4.57 18.62
C PRO A 85 14.64 -3.04 18.66
N LYS A 86 15.84 -2.52 18.38
CA LYS A 86 16.10 -1.08 18.28
C LYS A 86 15.31 -0.40 17.14
N VAL A 87 15.07 -1.10 16.03
CA VAL A 87 14.29 -0.60 14.90
C VAL A 87 12.80 -0.69 15.23
N ALA A 88 12.36 -1.76 15.88
CA ALA A 88 10.98 -1.87 16.35
C ALA A 88 10.63 -0.75 17.35
N ALA A 89 11.49 -0.49 18.33
CA ALA A 89 11.32 0.64 19.26
C ALA A 89 11.29 1.98 18.52
N TRP A 90 12.24 2.19 17.59
CA TRP A 90 12.26 3.40 16.76
C TRP A 90 10.96 3.60 15.97
N LEU A 91 10.42 2.55 15.33
CA LEU A 91 9.14 2.62 14.62
C LEU A 91 7.98 3.03 15.54
N GLY A 92 7.99 2.63 16.81
CA GLY A 92 7.00 3.06 17.81
C GLY A 92 7.17 4.52 18.25
N ASP A 93 8.39 5.06 18.17
CA ASP A 93 8.72 6.41 18.61
C ASP A 93 8.65 7.47 17.49
N ILE A 94 8.44 7.07 16.24
CA ILE A 94 8.26 7.99 15.11
C ILE A 94 7.09 8.95 15.37
N ASP A 95 7.32 10.23 15.08
CA ASP A 95 6.28 11.24 15.01
C ASP A 95 5.55 11.16 13.66
N TYR A 96 4.66 10.17 13.53
CA TYR A 96 3.88 9.98 12.31
C TYR A 96 2.97 11.17 11.98
N GLY A 97 2.60 11.99 12.97
CA GLY A 97 1.80 13.19 12.76
C GLY A 97 2.60 14.27 12.01
N ARG A 98 3.82 14.56 12.47
CA ARG A 98 4.73 15.46 11.75
C ARG A 98 5.11 14.91 10.39
N LEU A 99 5.39 13.61 10.30
CA LEU A 99 5.72 12.96 9.04
C LEU A 99 4.59 13.11 8.01
N PHE A 100 3.33 12.92 8.42
CA PHE A 100 2.17 13.16 7.55
C PHE A 100 2.09 14.61 7.08
N ALA A 101 2.20 15.56 8.01
CA ALA A 101 2.08 16.98 7.72
C ALA A 101 3.13 17.42 6.70
N GLU A 102 4.38 16.96 6.85
CA GLU A 102 5.46 17.25 5.91
C GLU A 102 5.22 16.58 4.54
N GLY A 103 4.84 15.30 4.52
CA GLY A 103 4.55 14.58 3.28
C GLY A 103 3.42 15.23 2.47
N VAL A 104 2.36 15.69 3.14
CA VAL A 104 1.24 16.41 2.50
C VAL A 104 1.68 17.81 2.03
N ALA A 105 2.41 18.56 2.86
CA ALA A 105 2.90 19.90 2.50
C ALA A 105 3.81 19.87 1.27
N ASN A 106 4.66 18.84 1.17
CA ASN A 106 5.57 18.62 0.06
C ASN A 106 4.94 17.89 -1.14
N ARG A 107 3.64 17.57 -1.08
CA ARG A 107 2.89 16.84 -2.13
C ARG A 107 3.50 15.46 -2.46
N GLN A 108 4.15 14.84 -1.49
CA GLN A 108 4.75 13.51 -1.64
C GLN A 108 3.72 12.39 -1.40
N ILE A 109 2.67 12.68 -0.61
CA ILE A 109 1.55 11.77 -0.32
C ILE A 109 0.22 12.52 -0.42
N PRO A 110 -0.90 11.83 -0.69
CA PRO A 110 -2.22 12.45 -0.71
C PRO A 110 -2.71 12.78 0.71
N ARG A 111 -3.64 13.73 0.82
CA ARG A 111 -4.30 14.08 2.08
C ARG A 111 -5.41 13.06 2.41
N SER A 112 -5.03 11.87 2.87
CA SER A 112 -5.96 10.85 3.39
C SER A 112 -5.61 10.50 4.84
N GLU A 113 -6.24 11.20 5.79
CA GLU A 113 -5.96 11.02 7.22
C GLU A 113 -6.30 9.62 7.72
N GLY A 114 -7.40 9.03 7.23
CA GLY A 114 -7.80 7.67 7.60
C GLY A 114 -6.78 6.62 7.18
N CYS A 115 -6.38 6.62 5.90
CA CYS A 115 -5.35 5.70 5.40
C CYS A 115 -4.02 5.90 6.14
N TRP A 116 -3.67 7.15 6.45
CA TRP A 116 -2.44 7.44 7.18
C TRP A 116 -2.46 6.92 8.61
N ALA A 117 -3.56 7.13 9.34
CA ALA A 117 -3.70 6.67 10.72
C ALA A 117 -3.55 5.14 10.80
N GLU A 118 -4.22 4.41 9.91
CA GLU A 118 -4.12 2.95 9.83
C GLU A 118 -2.70 2.48 9.51
N LEU A 119 -2.03 3.14 8.56
CA LEU A 119 -0.63 2.84 8.21
C LEU A 119 0.31 3.13 9.38
N ALA A 120 0.14 4.25 10.06
CA ALA A 120 0.97 4.66 11.20
C ALA A 120 0.83 3.67 12.35
N ASP A 121 -0.41 3.27 12.68
CA ASP A 121 -0.68 2.27 13.71
C ASP A 121 -0.06 0.92 13.36
N MET A 122 -0.23 0.44 12.12
CA MET A 122 0.40 -0.80 11.66
C MET A 122 1.93 -0.72 11.66
N SER A 123 2.50 0.39 11.23
CA SER A 123 3.95 0.60 11.21
C SER A 123 4.54 0.59 12.61
N ALA A 124 3.85 1.22 13.57
CA ALA A 124 4.28 1.30 14.97
C ALA A 124 4.16 -0.03 15.71
N GLN A 125 3.08 -0.79 15.48
CA GLN A 125 2.77 -2.01 16.24
C GLN A 125 3.34 -3.27 15.62
N GLU A 126 3.21 -3.42 14.30
CA GLU A 126 3.51 -4.67 13.58
C GLU A 126 4.68 -4.52 12.59
N GLY A 127 5.14 -3.29 12.37
CA GLY A 127 6.26 -2.98 11.49
C GLY A 127 6.01 -3.36 10.02
N PRO A 128 7.08 -3.53 9.23
CA PRO A 128 6.98 -3.76 7.79
C PRO A 128 6.18 -5.01 7.40
N LEU A 129 6.19 -6.06 8.23
CA LEU A 129 5.44 -7.29 7.96
C LEU A 129 3.94 -7.09 8.14
N GLY A 130 3.51 -6.42 9.22
CA GLY A 130 2.10 -6.10 9.44
C GLY A 130 1.54 -5.21 8.35
N VAL A 131 2.26 -4.13 8.00
CA VAL A 131 1.90 -3.23 6.88
C VAL A 131 1.74 -4.01 5.57
N CYS A 132 2.66 -4.92 5.25
CA CYS A 132 2.57 -5.74 4.04
C CYS A 132 1.33 -6.65 4.03
N ARG A 133 1.01 -7.28 5.18
CA ARG A 133 -0.16 -8.16 5.32
C ARG A 133 -1.47 -7.38 5.27
N ASP A 134 -1.52 -6.21 5.90
CA ASP A 134 -2.66 -5.31 5.82
C ASP A 134 -2.91 -4.88 4.37
N TYR A 135 -1.86 -4.47 3.65
CA TYR A 135 -2.00 -4.10 2.25
C TYR A 135 -2.45 -5.27 1.36
N GLN A 136 -1.88 -6.47 1.56
CA GLN A 136 -2.33 -7.70 0.89
C GLN A 136 -3.82 -7.96 1.13
N LYS A 137 -4.29 -7.80 2.37
CA LYS A 137 -5.70 -7.98 2.74
C LYS A 137 -6.59 -6.98 1.99
N ARG A 138 -6.23 -5.70 1.94
CA ARG A 138 -6.99 -4.67 1.21
C ARG A 138 -7.08 -4.97 -0.28
N VAL A 139 -5.97 -5.39 -0.88
CA VAL A 139 -5.92 -5.79 -2.30
C VAL A 139 -6.85 -6.98 -2.56
N SER A 140 -6.86 -7.96 -1.65
CA SER A 140 -7.72 -9.14 -1.77
C SER A 140 -9.20 -8.77 -1.62
N GLN A 141 -9.53 -7.89 -0.68
CA GLN A 141 -10.89 -7.37 -0.49
C GLN A 141 -11.37 -6.58 -1.71
N ALA A 142 -10.49 -5.79 -2.34
CA ALA A 142 -10.82 -5.09 -3.59
C ALA A 142 -11.09 -6.06 -4.75
N ALA A 143 -10.35 -7.17 -4.83
CA ALA A 143 -10.64 -8.23 -5.80
C ALA A 143 -12.00 -8.89 -5.51
N ASP A 144 -12.32 -9.17 -4.26
CA ASP A 144 -13.60 -9.77 -3.86
C ASP A 144 -14.79 -8.84 -4.24
N LEU A 145 -14.65 -7.53 -4.05
CA LEU A 145 -15.66 -6.55 -4.48
C LEU A 145 -15.96 -6.63 -5.98
N MET A 146 -14.97 -6.95 -6.81
CA MET A 146 -15.14 -7.07 -8.26
C MET A 146 -15.90 -8.33 -8.69
N THR A 147 -16.08 -9.28 -7.78
CA THR A 147 -16.90 -10.49 -8.00
C THR A 147 -18.32 -10.36 -7.43
N GLY A 148 -18.60 -9.28 -6.70
CA GLY A 148 -19.89 -9.06 -6.03
C GLY A 148 -21.04 -8.76 -6.99
N GLU A 149 -22.25 -9.12 -6.57
CA GLU A 149 -23.46 -8.75 -7.29
C GLU A 149 -23.57 -7.22 -7.42
N GLY A 150 -23.86 -6.73 -8.62
CA GLY A 150 -24.03 -5.30 -8.88
C GLY A 150 -22.75 -4.51 -9.20
N VAL A 151 -21.58 -5.17 -9.27
CA VAL A 151 -20.31 -4.52 -9.69
C VAL A 151 -20.42 -3.88 -11.08
N SER A 152 -21.19 -4.48 -11.99
CA SER A 152 -21.41 -4.00 -13.36
C SER A 152 -22.37 -2.82 -13.47
N THR A 153 -22.94 -2.37 -12.35
CA THR A 153 -23.71 -1.12 -12.32
C THR A 153 -22.76 0.07 -12.25
N GLY A 154 -23.15 1.21 -12.80
CA GLY A 154 -22.33 2.43 -12.69
C GLY A 154 -22.04 2.85 -11.24
N ALA A 155 -22.94 2.55 -10.29
CA ALA A 155 -22.71 2.79 -8.86
C ALA A 155 -21.69 1.79 -8.28
N GLY A 156 -21.76 0.51 -8.65
CA GLY A 156 -20.80 -0.51 -8.28
C GLY A 156 -19.39 -0.18 -8.79
N LEU A 157 -19.25 0.21 -10.05
CA LEU A 157 -17.97 0.61 -10.64
C LEU A 157 -17.36 1.82 -9.95
N ARG A 158 -18.17 2.83 -9.58
CA ARG A 158 -17.68 3.98 -8.80
C ARG A 158 -17.23 3.59 -7.40
N HIS A 159 -17.90 2.63 -6.76
CA HIS A 159 -17.44 2.10 -5.47
C HIS A 159 -16.09 1.39 -5.60
N VAL A 160 -15.94 0.52 -6.62
CA VAL A 160 -14.66 -0.14 -6.92
C VAL A 160 -13.55 0.88 -7.22
N GLN A 161 -13.86 1.93 -8.01
CA GLN A 161 -12.92 3.00 -8.29
C GLN A 161 -12.46 3.72 -7.01
N ALA A 162 -13.38 4.04 -6.09
CA ALA A 162 -13.02 4.67 -4.81
C ALA A 162 -12.06 3.78 -4.01
N VAL A 163 -12.34 2.47 -3.94
CA VAL A 163 -11.45 1.49 -3.26
C VAL A 163 -10.08 1.42 -3.95
N MET A 164 -10.02 1.47 -5.28
CA MET A 164 -8.74 1.51 -6.00
C MET A 164 -7.93 2.77 -5.71
N VAL A 165 -8.60 3.93 -5.60
CA VAL A 165 -7.95 5.19 -5.21
C VAL A 165 -7.36 5.08 -3.80
N ASP A 166 -8.09 4.49 -2.85
CA ASP A 166 -7.60 4.26 -1.50
C ASP A 166 -6.38 3.31 -1.49
N LEU A 167 -6.39 2.24 -2.29
CA LEU A 167 -5.26 1.34 -2.44
C LEU A 167 -4.00 2.04 -2.98
N VAL A 168 -4.17 2.94 -3.96
CA VAL A 168 -3.06 3.73 -4.52
C VAL A 168 -2.55 4.75 -3.51
N ALA A 169 -3.45 5.43 -2.80
CA ALA A 169 -3.09 6.36 -1.75
C ALA A 169 -2.29 5.68 -0.64
N TYR A 170 -2.75 4.51 -0.17
CA TYR A 170 -2.06 3.71 0.83
C TYR A 170 -0.67 3.26 0.33
N ALA A 171 -0.55 2.81 -0.92
CA ALA A 171 0.74 2.44 -1.52
C ALA A 171 1.72 3.61 -1.57
N GLN A 172 1.25 4.80 -1.95
CA GLN A 172 2.07 5.99 -1.99
C GLN A 172 2.57 6.38 -0.58
N MET A 173 1.70 6.28 0.43
CA MET A 173 2.08 6.51 1.83
C MET A 173 3.09 5.48 2.34
N MET A 174 2.89 4.19 2.03
CA MET A 174 3.86 3.14 2.34
C MET A 174 5.22 3.43 1.69
N GLY A 175 5.24 3.85 0.41
CA GLY A 175 6.45 4.26 -0.28
C GLY A 175 7.17 5.39 0.45
N TYR A 176 6.42 6.42 0.84
CA TYR A 176 6.96 7.56 1.59
C TYR A 176 7.55 7.17 2.95
N VAL A 177 6.88 6.31 3.71
CA VAL A 177 7.43 5.80 4.99
C VAL A 177 8.67 4.94 4.75
N ASN A 178 8.68 4.14 3.67
CA ASN A 178 9.84 3.31 3.31
C ASN A 178 11.06 4.12 2.86
N ASP A 179 10.87 5.37 2.44
CA ASP A 179 11.96 6.28 2.07
C ASP A 179 12.75 6.81 3.29
N ILE A 180 12.23 6.59 4.50
CA ILE A 180 12.90 7.01 5.74
C ILE A 180 14.00 6.03 6.12
N GLU A 181 15.19 6.57 6.39
CA GLU A 181 16.31 5.78 6.87
C GLU A 181 16.03 5.23 8.29
N PRO A 182 16.20 3.93 8.54
CA PRO A 182 15.99 3.38 9.87
C PRO A 182 16.89 4.02 10.93
N LEU A 183 16.32 4.27 12.11
CA LEU A 183 16.97 4.93 13.24
C LEU A 183 17.29 6.42 13.02
N ASP A 184 16.72 7.02 11.98
CA ASP A 184 16.82 8.46 11.79
C ASP A 184 16.10 9.21 12.92
N LYS A 185 16.90 9.98 13.66
CA LYS A 185 16.43 10.72 14.84
C LYS A 185 15.60 11.94 14.46
N GLN A 186 15.71 12.43 13.22
CA GLN A 186 14.97 13.62 12.81
C GLN A 186 13.45 13.42 12.92
N TRP A 187 12.99 12.17 12.75
CA TRP A 187 11.57 11.78 12.73
C TRP A 187 11.03 11.28 14.07
N VAL A 188 11.89 11.04 15.05
CA VAL A 188 11.47 10.59 16.38
C VAL A 188 10.81 11.75 17.12
N ARG A 189 9.75 11.47 17.89
CA ARG A 189 9.13 12.47 18.78
C ARG A 189 10.23 13.04 19.68
N SER A 190 10.41 14.36 19.64
CA SER A 190 11.28 15.00 20.63
C SER A 190 10.71 14.70 22.01
N PRO A 191 11.51 14.29 23.01
CA PRO A 191 11.02 14.21 24.36
C PRO A 191 10.46 15.59 24.69
N ALA A 192 9.14 15.65 24.96
CA ALA A 192 8.51 16.89 25.39
C ALA A 192 9.41 17.43 26.49
N THR A 193 9.98 18.62 26.27
CA THR A 193 10.75 19.30 27.30
C THR A 193 9.76 19.46 28.43
N ALA A 194 9.88 18.62 29.47
CA ALA A 194 9.09 18.73 30.67
C ALA A 194 9.35 20.14 31.16
N THR A 195 8.36 21.01 30.97
CA THR A 195 8.37 22.37 31.45
C THR A 195 8.30 22.23 32.96
N ALA A 196 9.47 22.33 33.59
CA ALA A 196 9.64 22.51 35.02
C ALA A 196 9.18 23.93 35.42
#